data_AF-A0A250E8L3-F1
#
_entry.id   AF-A0A250E8L3-F1
#
_cell.length_a   1.000
_cell.length_b   1.000
_cell.length_c   1.000
_cell.angle_alpha   90.00
_cell.angle_beta   90.00
_cell.angle_gamma   90.00
#
_symmetry.space_group_name_H-M   'P 1'
#
loop_
_entity.id
_entity.type
_entity.pdbx_description
1 polymer ?
#
loop_
_entity_poly.entity_id
_entity_poly.type
_entity_poly.pdbx_seq_one_letter_code
_entity_poly.pdbx_strand_id
1 'polypeptide(L)' 'MDNTDYESLISILREAYYSINCDYFLAAYLQYPVLTNKPKTDFLKPYFELWQRGFQFVINGNTLILF' A
#
# COMPACT_ATOMS: atom_id res chain seq x y z
N MET A 1 -23.07 -14.11 -9.56
CA MET A 1 -22.02 -13.86 -8.54
C MET A 1 -22.79 -13.36 -7.33
N ASP A 2 -23.01 -14.25 -6.35
CA ASP A 2 -23.89 -14.00 -5.21
C ASP A 2 -23.17 -13.07 -4.21
N ASN A 3 -23.86 -12.01 -3.78
CA ASN A 3 -23.34 -10.92 -2.95
C ASN A 3 -23.76 -11.13 -1.49
N THR A 4 -23.37 -12.27 -0.90
CA THR A 4 -23.86 -12.68 0.43
C THR A 4 -22.77 -13.07 1.42
N ASP A 5 -21.50 -13.09 1.02
CA ASP A 5 -20.41 -13.37 1.97
C ASP A 5 -19.85 -12.09 2.60
N TYR A 6 -20.71 -11.44 3.38
CA TYR A 6 -20.37 -10.23 4.13
C TYR A 6 -19.23 -10.46 5.12
N GLU A 7 -19.14 -11.66 5.70
CA GLU A 7 -18.07 -12.00 6.64
C GLU A 7 -16.71 -12.08 5.96
N SER A 8 -16.62 -12.70 4.78
CA SER A 8 -15.38 -12.67 3.99
C SER A 8 -15.01 -11.25 3.57
N LEU A 9 -15.99 -10.43 3.18
CA LEU A 9 -15.73 -9.02 2.83
C LEU A 9 -15.20 -8.23 4.03
N ILE A 10 -15.82 -8.38 5.21
CA ILE A 10 -15.38 -7.73 6.45
C ILE A 10 -13.96 -8.18 6.81
N SER A 11 -13.66 -9.47 6.67
CA SER A 11 -12.32 -10.02 6.91
C SER A 11 -11.27 -9.38 6.00
N ILE A 12 -11.52 -9.34 4.69
CA ILE A 12 -10.62 -8.70 3.71
C ILE A 12 -10.40 -7.22 4.04
N LEU A 13 -11.48 -6.50 4.36
CA LEU A 13 -11.40 -5.08 4.71
C LEU A 13 -10.60 -4.87 6.00
N ARG A 14 -10.77 -5.72 7.02
CA ARG A 14 -9.99 -5.64 8.27
C ARG A 14 -8.50 -5.76 7.99
N GLU A 15 -8.08 -6.75 7.21
CA GLU A 15 -6.67 -6.94 6.84
C GLU A 15 -6.13 -5.77 6.02
N ALA A 16 -6.94 -5.24 5.09
CA ALA A 16 -6.57 -4.07 4.30
C ALA A 16 -6.38 -2.82 5.20
N TYR A 17 -7.34 -2.52 6.08
CA TYR A 17 -7.23 -1.39 7.01
C TYR A 17 -6.05 -1.55 7.97
N TYR A 18 -5.81 -2.76 8.47
CA TYR A 18 -4.64 -3.04 9.31
C TYR A 18 -3.33 -2.78 8.55
N SER A 19 -3.20 -3.31 7.33
CA SER A 19 -2.01 -3.12 6.49
C SER A 19 -1.74 -1.64 6.19
N ILE A 20 -2.80 -0.89 5.84
CA ILE A 20 -2.72 0.56 5.59
C ILE A 20 -2.29 1.31 6.85
N ASN A 21 -2.81 0.94 8.01
CA ASN A 21 -2.46 1.60 9.27
C ASN A 21 -1.02 1.32 9.72
N CYS A 22 -0.48 0.13 9.42
CA CYS A 22 0.88 -0.25 9.79
C CYS A 22 1.96 0.32 8.86
N ASP A 23 1.59 0.80 7.67
CA ASP A 23 2.53 1.22 6.64
C ASP A 23 2.18 2.62 6.10
N TYR A 24 2.96 3.60 6.54
CA TYR A 24 2.78 4.99 6.17
C TYR A 24 2.93 5.22 4.65
N PHE A 25 3.84 4.52 3.98
CA PHE A 25 4.06 4.69 2.54
C PHE A 25 2.92 4.08 1.73
N LEU A 26 2.38 2.94 2.17
CA LEU A 26 1.17 2.36 1.59
C LEU A 26 -0.03 3.30 1.75
N ALA A 27 -0.25 3.84 2.95
CA ALA A 27 -1.31 4.80 3.20
C ALA A 27 -1.17 6.06 2.35
N ALA A 28 0.04 6.60 2.21
CA ALA A 28 0.33 7.76 1.38
C ALA A 28 0.09 7.47 -0.11
N TYR A 29 0.48 6.29 -0.60
CA TYR A 29 0.27 5.90 -2.01
C TYR A 29 -1.22 5.80 -2.35
N LEU A 30 -2.02 5.17 -1.50
CA LEU A 30 -3.47 5.03 -1.74
C LEU A 30 -4.22 6.37 -1.71
N GLN A 31 -3.72 7.34 -0.94
CA GLN A 31 -4.26 8.70 -0.91
C GLN A 31 -3.69 9.59 -2.02
N TYR A 32 -2.62 9.18 -2.71
CA TYR A 32 -1.92 10.00 -3.69
C TYR A 32 -2.81 10.55 -4.82
N PRO A 33 -3.81 9.81 -5.35
CA PRO A 33 -4.71 10.34 -6.38
C PRO A 33 -5.55 11.54 -5.94
N VAL A 34 -5.83 11.69 -4.64
CA VAL A 34 -6.70 12.77 -4.13
C VAL A 34 -5.92 14.00 -3.65
N LEU A 35 -4.59 13.93 -3.57
CA LEU A 35 -3.77 15.06 -3.16
C LEU A 35 -3.67 16.09 -4.30
N THR A 36 -4.05 17.33 -4.01
CA THR A 36 -4.05 18.44 -4.98
C THR A 36 -2.68 19.10 -5.13
N ASN A 37 -1.87 19.12 -4.07
CA ASN A 37 -0.52 19.69 -4.07
C ASN A 37 0.52 18.57 -3.98
N LYS A 38 0.82 17.93 -5.12
CA LYS A 38 1.78 16.81 -5.20
C LYS A 38 2.71 16.92 -6.41
N PRO A 39 3.92 16.33 -6.34
CA PRO A 39 4.79 16.20 -7.50
C PRO A 39 4.09 15.50 -8.68
N LYS A 40 4.43 15.89 -9.91
CA LYS A 40 3.91 15.23 -11.13
C LYS A 40 4.33 13.75 -11.19
N THR A 41 5.54 13.47 -10.75
CA THR A 41 6.06 12.10 -10.66
C THR A 41 5.47 11.41 -9.43
N ASP A 42 4.94 10.21 -9.61
CA ASP A 42 4.55 9.34 -8.50
C ASP A 42 5.78 8.61 -7.96
N PHE A 43 6.42 9.20 -6.96
CA PHE A 43 7.61 8.64 -6.33
C PHE A 43 7.29 7.46 -5.40
N LEU A 44 6.01 7.24 -5.05
CA LEU A 44 5.56 6.13 -4.21
C LEU A 44 5.22 4.89 -5.04
N LYS A 45 5.00 5.03 -6.35
CA LYS A 45 4.72 3.90 -7.24
C LYS A 45 5.74 2.75 -7.16
N PRO A 46 7.08 2.98 -7.17
CA PRO A 46 8.04 1.89 -7.05
C PRO A 46 7.94 1.15 -5.71
N TYR A 47 7.67 1.87 -4.62
CA TYR A 47 7.41 1.29 -3.30
C TYR A 47 6.20 0.35 -3.36
N PHE A 48 5.09 0.84 -3.89
CA PHE A 48 3.86 0.07 -3.98
C PHE A 48 4.00 -1.17 -4.87
N GLU A 49 4.75 -1.08 -5.97
CA GLU A 49 5.02 -2.23 -6.84
C GLU A 49 5.81 -3.34 -6.13
N LEU A 50 6.73 -2.99 -5.22
CA LEU A 50 7.45 -3.97 -4.41
C LEU A 50 6.53 -4.58 -3.33
N TRP A 51 5.77 -3.73 -2.64
CA TRP A 51 4.80 -4.15 -1.62
C TRP A 51 3.76 -5.11 -2.21
N GLN A 52 3.18 -4.79 -3.38
CA GLN A 52 2.17 -5.61 -4.04
C GLN A 52 2.69 -7.00 -4.45
N ARG A 53 4.00 -7.12 -4.72
CA ARG A 53 4.65 -8.41 -5.02
C ARG A 53 5.02 -9.21 -3.77
N GLY A 54 4.81 -8.65 -2.57
CA GLY A 54 5.12 -9.28 -1.30
C GLY A 54 6.62 -9.27 -0.96
N PHE A 55 7.40 -8.37 -1.56
CA PHE A 55 8.82 -8.25 -1.23
C PHE A 55 9.00 -7.69 0.18
N GLN A 56 9.88 -8.32 0.95
CA GLN A 56 10.39 -7.76 2.19
C GLN A 56 11.62 -6.92 1.86
N PHE A 57 11.62 -5.65 2.27
CA PHE A 57 12.75 -4.77 2.02
C PHE A 57 12.91 -3.70 3.10
N VAL A 58 14.11 -3.13 3.15
CA VAL A 58 14.42 -1.95 3.95
C VAL A 58 15.10 -0.91 3.06
N ILE A 59 14.73 0.34 3.24
CA ILE A 59 15.39 1.50 2.63
C ILE A 59 16.34 2.09 3.66
N ASN A 60 17.64 2.04 3.39
CA ASN A 60 18.69 2.63 4.23
C ASN A 60 19.44 3.70 3.43
N GLY A 61 19.09 4.96 3.66
CA GLY A 61 19.62 6.09 2.89
C GLY A 61 19.27 5.95 1.41
N ASN A 62 20.29 5.78 0.55
CA ASN A 62 20.14 5.62 -0.90
C ASN A 62 20.16 4.14 -1.35
N THR A 63 20.05 3.20 -0.41
CA THR A 63 20.12 1.76 -0.71
C THR A 63 18.81 1.06 -0.36
N LEU A 64 18.32 0.28 -1.32
CA LEU A 64 17.21 -0.67 -1.12
C LEU A 64 17.80 -2.06 -0.91
N ILE A 65 17.44 -2.71 0.20
CA ILE A 65 17.87 -4.07 0.54
C ILE A 65 16.64 -4.97 0.52
N LEU A 66 16.64 -6.01 -0.31
CA LEU A 66 15.60 -7.05 -0.39
C LEU A 66 16.02 -8.27 0.44
N PHE A 67 15.06 -8.94 1.08
CA PHE A 67 15.26 -10.18 1.84
C PHE A 67 14.65 -11.39 1.13
#